data_AF-A0A7K6AEB9-F1
#
_entry.id   AF-A0A7K6AEB9-F1
#
_cell.length_a   1.000
_cell.length_b   1.000
_cell.length_c   1.000
_cell.angle_alpha   90.00
_cell.angle_beta   90.00
_cell.angle_gamma   90.00
#
_symmetry.space_group_name_H-M   'P 1'
#
loop_
_entity.id
_entity.type
_entity.pdbx_description
1 polymer ?
#
loop_
_entity_poly.entity_id
_entity_poly.type
_entity_poly.pdbx_seq_one_letter_code
_entity_poly.pdbx_strand_id
1 'polypeptide(L)'
;IPAPPGPREEIIYVPCIYRNTGTGKPDFLATVDVDPKSPTYSQVIHRLPMPNAGDELHHSGWNVCSSCFGDRGKRRDRLVLPALISSRIYAVDVGTEPRAPRLFKVVNPEDVFWKCGLGYPHTSHCLGSGEIMISTLGDPAGNGKGGFILLDAETFEVKGNWERGDETPPMGYDFWYQPRHNVLISTEWGVPKCLGYGFNPQDLKKGRYGRRLNVWDWSSHRYVQAIDVGEDSAPLEIRFLHNPDAAEGFVGCTLSSAIHRFFRTQ
;
A
#
# COMPACT_ATOMS: atom_id res chain seq x y z
N ILE A 1 -10.33 -2.73 -22.94
CA ILE A 1 -10.93 -4.08 -22.88
C ILE A 1 -10.92 -4.49 -21.42
N PRO A 2 -12.09 -4.73 -20.79
CA PRO A 2 -12.16 -5.24 -19.43
C PRO A 2 -11.36 -6.54 -19.31
N ALA A 3 -10.77 -6.81 -18.15
CA ALA A 3 -10.17 -8.13 -17.93
C ALA A 3 -11.27 -9.19 -18.11
N PRO A 4 -11.07 -10.23 -18.95
CA PRO A 4 -12.02 -11.32 -19.05
C PRO A 4 -12.18 -11.98 -17.67
N PRO A 5 -13.34 -12.58 -17.36
CA PRO A 5 -13.53 -13.27 -16.09
C PRO A 5 -12.45 -14.34 -15.93
N GLY A 6 -11.61 -14.18 -14.91
CA GLY A 6 -10.63 -15.19 -14.53
C GLY A 6 -11.31 -16.39 -13.85
N PRO A 7 -10.57 -17.49 -13.63
CA PRO A 7 -11.05 -18.54 -12.75
C PRO A 7 -11.32 -17.98 -11.35
N ARG A 8 -12.28 -18.59 -10.66
CA ARG A 8 -12.59 -18.25 -9.27
C ARG A 8 -11.37 -18.53 -8.38
N GLU A 9 -11.15 -17.68 -7.40
CA GLU A 9 -10.14 -17.87 -6.36
C GLU A 9 -10.41 -19.13 -5.53
N GLU A 10 -9.36 -19.93 -5.28
CA GLU A 10 -9.43 -21.11 -4.40
C GLU A 10 -8.78 -20.86 -3.04
N ILE A 11 -7.94 -19.83 -2.92
CA ILE A 11 -7.24 -19.45 -1.69
C ILE A 11 -7.19 -17.93 -1.55
N ILE A 12 -7.12 -17.45 -0.30
CA ILE A 12 -6.82 -16.05 0.04
C ILE A 12 -5.65 -15.97 1.01
N TYR A 13 -4.86 -14.92 0.89
CA TYR A 13 -3.78 -14.60 1.82
C TYR A 13 -4.21 -13.45 2.72
N VAL A 14 -4.07 -13.61 4.04
CA VAL A 14 -4.56 -12.64 5.03
C VAL A 14 -3.43 -12.28 5.99
N PRO A 15 -2.95 -11.03 5.98
CA PRO A 15 -2.07 -10.53 7.04
C PRO A 15 -2.77 -10.60 8.39
N CYS A 16 -2.10 -11.16 9.40
CA CYS A 16 -2.64 -11.35 10.75
C CYS A 16 -1.66 -10.76 11.77
N ILE A 17 -2.20 -9.93 12.66
CA ILE A 17 -1.40 -8.99 13.46
C ILE A 17 -1.52 -9.35 14.94
N TYR A 18 -0.38 -9.44 15.64
CA TYR A 18 -0.33 -9.59 17.09
C TYR A 18 0.03 -8.29 17.81
N ARG A 19 0.58 -7.29 17.13
CA ARG A 19 0.87 -5.99 17.74
C ARG A 19 -0.37 -5.44 18.46
N ASN A 20 -0.16 -4.89 19.66
CA ASN A 20 -1.20 -4.34 20.54
C ASN A 20 -2.25 -5.36 21.07
N THR A 21 -2.04 -6.67 20.91
CA THR A 21 -2.90 -7.70 21.51
C THR A 21 -2.40 -8.23 22.86
N GLY A 22 -1.22 -7.77 23.31
CA GLY A 22 -0.51 -8.33 24.47
C GLY A 22 0.24 -9.63 24.19
N THR A 23 0.15 -10.17 22.97
CA THR A 23 0.87 -11.38 22.55
C THR A 23 2.24 -11.01 21.98
N GLY A 24 3.33 -11.46 22.62
CA GLY A 24 4.71 -11.24 22.17
C GLY A 24 5.17 -12.12 21.01
N LYS A 25 4.33 -12.31 19.97
CA LYS A 25 4.62 -13.13 18.79
C LYS A 25 4.76 -12.25 17.53
N PRO A 26 5.52 -12.70 16.52
CA PRO A 26 5.53 -12.04 15.22
C PRO A 26 4.18 -12.15 14.53
N ASP A 27 3.83 -11.13 13.76
CA ASP A 27 2.72 -11.16 12.82
C ASP A 27 2.94 -12.31 11.81
N PHE A 28 1.88 -12.74 11.13
CA PHE A 28 1.97 -13.86 10.19
C PHE A 28 1.03 -13.68 9.00
N LEU A 29 1.34 -14.37 7.90
CA LEU A 29 0.46 -14.49 6.74
C LEU A 29 -0.33 -15.78 6.86
N ALA A 30 -1.65 -15.69 6.96
CA ALA A 30 -2.54 -16.85 6.87
C ALA A 30 -2.82 -17.17 5.40
N THR A 31 -2.81 -18.45 5.05
CA THR A 31 -3.42 -18.95 3.81
C THR A 31 -4.73 -19.62 4.17
N VAL A 32 -5.84 -19.12 3.61
CA VAL A 32 -7.19 -19.62 3.86
C VAL A 32 -7.72 -20.26 2.59
N ASP A 33 -8.25 -21.47 2.71
CA ASP A 33 -8.92 -22.16 1.62
C ASP A 33 -10.34 -21.63 1.46
N VAL A 34 -10.67 -21.17 0.25
CA VAL A 34 -11.97 -20.60 -0.08
C VAL A 34 -12.68 -21.33 -1.22
N ASP A 35 -12.16 -22.48 -1.67
CA ASP A 35 -12.85 -23.35 -2.61
C ASP A 35 -13.97 -24.12 -1.90
N PRO A 36 -15.26 -23.89 -2.22
CA PRO A 36 -16.37 -24.61 -1.57
C PRO A 36 -16.37 -26.12 -1.80
N LYS A 37 -15.58 -26.62 -2.75
CA LYS A 37 -15.44 -28.06 -3.02
C LYS A 37 -14.30 -28.70 -2.22
N SER A 38 -13.45 -27.91 -1.58
CA SER A 38 -12.32 -28.41 -0.82
C SER A 38 -12.76 -28.98 0.54
N PRO A 39 -12.17 -30.10 1.02
CA PRO A 39 -12.41 -30.60 2.38
C PRO A 39 -11.94 -29.63 3.47
N THR A 40 -11.09 -28.67 3.13
CA THR A 40 -10.59 -27.62 4.04
C THR A 40 -11.24 -26.26 3.80
N TYR A 41 -12.38 -26.19 3.09
CA TYR A 41 -13.11 -24.95 2.85
C TYR A 41 -13.33 -24.15 4.14
N SER A 42 -13.06 -22.85 4.09
CA SER A 42 -13.18 -21.90 5.19
C SER A 42 -12.23 -22.17 6.37
N GLN A 43 -11.09 -22.84 6.13
CA GLN A 43 -10.07 -23.09 7.14
C GLN A 43 -8.76 -22.38 6.81
N VAL A 44 -8.02 -22.00 7.86
CA VAL A 44 -6.61 -21.58 7.75
C VAL A 44 -5.77 -22.84 7.52
N ILE A 45 -5.31 -23.04 6.28
CA ILE A 45 -4.54 -24.21 5.87
C ILE A 45 -3.03 -24.05 6.06
N HIS A 46 -2.54 -22.80 6.16
CA HIS A 46 -1.13 -22.52 6.43
C HIS A 46 -0.96 -21.19 7.17
N ARG A 47 0.09 -21.09 7.98
CA ARG A 47 0.50 -19.86 8.68
C ARG A 47 2.00 -19.68 8.48
N LEU A 48 2.38 -18.60 7.80
CA LEU A 48 3.78 -18.19 7.66
C LEU A 48 4.09 -17.09 8.68
N PRO A 49 4.73 -17.38 9.82
CA PRO A 49 5.16 -16.35 10.75
C PRO A 49 6.25 -15.48 10.13
N MET A 50 6.15 -14.16 10.35
CA MET A 50 7.24 -13.24 10.02
C MET A 50 8.41 -13.45 11.00
N PRO A 51 9.64 -13.11 10.59
CA PRO A 51 10.81 -13.33 11.44
C PRO A 51 10.88 -12.38 12.64
N ASN A 52 10.14 -11.28 12.65
CA ASN A 52 10.24 -10.23 13.67
C ASN A 52 8.89 -9.91 14.33
N ALA A 53 8.93 -9.52 15.60
CA ALA A 53 7.78 -8.98 16.31
C ALA A 53 7.66 -7.46 16.13
N GLY A 54 6.43 -6.95 16.34
CA GLY A 54 6.14 -5.51 16.34
C GLY A 54 6.10 -4.87 14.95
N ASP A 55 5.93 -5.65 13.90
CA ASP A 55 5.86 -5.18 12.50
C ASP A 55 4.61 -4.34 12.22
N GLU A 56 3.44 -4.84 12.62
CA GLU A 56 2.13 -4.40 12.15
C GLU A 56 2.02 -4.57 10.63
N LEU A 57 1.97 -5.82 10.17
CA LEU A 57 1.52 -6.10 8.80
C LEU A 57 0.16 -5.42 8.57
N HIS A 58 -0.04 -4.76 7.44
CA HIS A 58 -1.26 -3.97 7.25
C HIS A 58 -1.88 -4.21 5.87
N HIS A 59 -1.29 -3.65 4.83
CA HIS A 59 -1.69 -3.86 3.44
C HIS A 59 -0.85 -4.95 2.78
N SER A 60 -1.35 -5.46 1.66
CA SER A 60 -0.61 -6.38 0.80
C SER A 60 -0.82 -6.05 -0.67
N GLY A 61 0.18 -6.33 -1.48
CA GLY A 61 0.15 -6.14 -2.92
C GLY A 61 0.94 -7.22 -3.64
N TRP A 62 0.89 -7.21 -4.96
CA TRP A 62 1.57 -8.20 -5.80
C TRP A 62 2.77 -7.57 -6.51
N ASN A 63 3.84 -8.35 -6.71
CA ASN A 63 5.00 -7.92 -7.49
C ASN A 63 4.64 -7.61 -8.96
N VAL A 64 3.67 -8.35 -9.50
CA VAL A 64 3.20 -8.24 -10.89
C VAL A 64 1.68 -8.28 -10.93
N CYS A 65 1.08 -7.51 -11.84
CA CYS A 65 -0.35 -7.47 -12.09
C CYS A 65 -0.65 -7.12 -13.55
N SER A 66 -1.92 -6.84 -13.85
CA SER A 66 -2.38 -6.43 -15.17
C SER A 66 -1.68 -5.18 -15.71
N SER A 67 -1.07 -4.35 -14.87
CA SER A 67 -0.23 -3.23 -15.31
C SER A 67 1.00 -3.66 -16.13
N CYS A 68 1.42 -4.92 -16.01
CA CYS A 68 2.51 -5.51 -16.79
C CYS A 68 2.02 -6.25 -18.06
N PHE A 69 0.80 -5.95 -18.54
CA PHE A 69 0.21 -6.61 -19.70
C PHE A 69 1.15 -6.59 -20.92
N GLY A 70 1.40 -7.76 -21.51
CA GLY A 70 2.27 -7.93 -22.68
C GLY A 70 3.69 -8.42 -22.35
N ASP A 71 4.12 -8.32 -21.10
CA ASP A 71 5.41 -8.83 -20.64
C ASP A 71 5.29 -10.30 -20.22
N ARG A 72 5.66 -11.23 -21.12
CA ARG A 72 5.55 -12.68 -20.89
C ARG A 72 6.58 -13.22 -19.88
N GLY A 73 7.61 -12.45 -19.56
CA GLY A 73 8.64 -12.87 -18.59
C GLY A 73 8.19 -12.71 -17.15
N LYS A 74 7.26 -11.77 -16.89
CA LYS A 74 6.80 -11.42 -15.54
C LYS A 74 5.73 -12.38 -15.03
N ARG A 75 5.86 -12.76 -13.76
CA ARG A 75 4.92 -13.66 -13.07
C ARG A 75 4.43 -13.03 -11.78
N ARG A 76 3.13 -13.17 -11.52
CA ARG A 76 2.53 -12.83 -10.22
C ARG A 76 2.77 -14.01 -9.28
N ASP A 77 3.91 -14.00 -8.62
CA ASP A 77 4.40 -15.13 -7.81
C ASP A 77 5.04 -14.69 -6.48
N ARG A 78 5.01 -13.37 -6.19
CA ARG A 78 5.41 -12.80 -4.92
C ARG A 78 4.33 -11.89 -4.35
N LEU A 79 4.04 -12.10 -3.08
CA LEU A 79 3.20 -11.20 -2.29
C LEU A 79 4.11 -10.23 -1.52
N VAL A 80 3.78 -8.95 -1.57
CA VAL A 80 4.51 -7.85 -0.93
C VAL A 80 3.71 -7.42 0.30
N LEU A 81 4.37 -7.44 1.46
CA LEU A 81 3.76 -7.12 2.75
C LEU A 81 4.55 -6.00 3.43
N PRO A 82 4.19 -4.74 3.21
CA PRO A 82 4.66 -3.63 4.02
C PRO A 82 4.24 -3.78 5.48
N ALA A 83 5.20 -3.58 6.39
CA ALA A 83 4.98 -3.54 7.83
C ALA A 83 4.93 -2.09 8.29
N LEU A 84 3.75 -1.65 8.72
CA LEU A 84 3.44 -0.25 8.96
C LEU A 84 4.32 0.38 10.04
N ILE A 85 4.63 -0.35 11.12
CA ILE A 85 5.32 0.25 12.28
C ILE A 85 6.83 0.04 12.22
N SER A 86 7.27 -1.15 11.85
CA SER A 86 8.71 -1.43 11.77
C SER A 86 9.37 -0.85 10.54
N SER A 87 8.60 -0.48 9.52
CA SER A 87 9.07 -0.11 8.18
C SER A 87 9.81 -1.21 7.41
N ARG A 88 9.70 -2.47 7.85
CA ARG A 88 10.12 -3.62 7.04
C ARG A 88 9.17 -3.81 5.86
N ILE A 89 9.67 -4.43 4.80
CA ILE A 89 8.82 -4.93 3.71
C ILE A 89 9.20 -6.39 3.48
N TYR A 90 8.20 -7.28 3.54
CA TYR A 90 8.41 -8.69 3.29
C TYR A 90 7.97 -9.05 1.87
N ALA A 91 8.81 -9.78 1.16
CA ALA A 91 8.45 -10.49 -0.05
C ALA A 91 8.23 -11.97 0.30
N VAL A 92 7.07 -12.49 -0.05
CA VAL A 92 6.68 -13.88 0.21
C VAL A 92 6.52 -14.61 -1.13
N ASP A 93 7.20 -15.74 -1.27
CA ASP A 93 7.02 -16.66 -2.40
C ASP A 93 5.73 -17.45 -2.25
N VAL A 94 4.81 -17.18 -3.17
CA VAL A 94 3.52 -17.85 -3.32
C VAL A 94 3.42 -18.59 -4.64
N GLY A 95 4.46 -18.55 -5.49
CA GLY A 95 4.49 -19.20 -6.79
C GLY A 95 4.94 -20.66 -6.72
N THR A 96 5.84 -20.98 -5.80
CA THR A 96 6.38 -22.34 -5.65
C THR A 96 5.34 -23.28 -5.05
N GLU A 97 4.72 -22.87 -3.93
CA GLU A 97 3.67 -23.62 -3.27
C GLU A 97 2.59 -22.64 -2.75
N PRO A 98 1.55 -22.35 -3.55
CA PRO A 98 0.55 -21.35 -3.19
C PRO A 98 -0.19 -21.65 -1.87
N ARG A 99 -0.38 -22.93 -1.54
CA ARG A 99 -1.07 -23.36 -0.31
C ARG A 99 -0.18 -23.34 0.93
N ALA A 100 1.15 -23.25 0.78
CA ALA A 100 2.11 -23.11 1.86
C ALA A 100 3.23 -22.10 1.51
N PRO A 101 2.92 -20.78 1.49
CA PRO A 101 3.88 -19.76 1.13
C PRO A 101 5.12 -19.74 2.02
N ARG A 102 6.23 -19.25 1.48
CA ARG A 102 7.50 -19.12 2.21
C ARG A 102 8.09 -17.72 2.09
N LEU A 103 8.82 -17.29 3.11
CA LEU A 103 9.52 -16.03 3.07
C LEU A 103 10.58 -16.06 1.95
N PHE A 104 10.55 -15.07 1.06
CA PHE A 104 11.50 -14.94 -0.04
C PHE A 104 12.60 -13.93 0.31
N LYS A 105 12.22 -12.74 0.77
CA LYS A 105 13.16 -11.68 1.13
C LYS A 105 12.57 -10.75 2.19
N VAL A 106 13.46 -10.18 2.99
CA VAL A 106 13.17 -9.08 3.90
C VAL A 106 13.90 -7.85 3.39
N VAL A 107 13.18 -6.76 3.17
CA VAL A 107 13.75 -5.43 3.03
C VAL A 107 13.79 -4.80 4.41
N ASN A 108 14.99 -4.48 4.87
CA ASN A 108 15.21 -3.92 6.20
C ASN A 108 14.85 -2.43 6.22
N PRO A 109 14.38 -1.91 7.36
CA PRO A 109 13.94 -0.52 7.45
C PRO A 109 15.10 0.46 7.23
N GLU A 110 16.33 0.10 7.59
CA GLU A 110 17.51 0.93 7.37
C GLU A 110 17.73 1.22 5.87
N ASP A 111 17.50 0.24 4.99
CA ASP A 111 17.63 0.45 3.55
C ASP A 111 16.61 1.48 3.05
N VAL A 112 15.37 1.40 3.56
CA VAL A 112 14.30 2.35 3.24
C VAL A 112 14.65 3.74 3.79
N PHE A 113 15.11 3.82 5.04
CA PHE A 113 15.42 5.08 5.69
C PHE A 113 16.57 5.79 4.98
N TRP A 114 17.65 5.08 4.65
CA TRP A 114 18.84 5.67 4.04
C TRP A 114 18.66 6.01 2.57
N LYS A 115 17.97 5.16 1.80
CA LYS A 115 17.80 5.40 0.37
C LYS A 115 16.63 6.31 0.06
N CYS A 116 15.61 6.35 0.93
CA CYS A 116 14.38 7.09 0.65
C CYS A 116 14.10 8.26 1.59
N GLY A 117 14.62 8.23 2.82
CA GLY A 117 14.21 9.17 3.87
C GLY A 117 12.70 9.13 4.11
N LEU A 118 12.11 7.93 4.02
CA LEU A 118 10.69 7.62 4.24
C LEU A 118 10.57 6.48 5.27
N GLY A 119 9.39 6.30 5.85
CA GLY A 119 9.07 5.21 6.77
C GLY A 119 7.56 5.01 6.84
N TYR A 120 7.12 4.00 7.60
CA TYR A 120 5.71 3.64 7.73
C TYR A 120 5.07 3.28 6.37
N PRO A 121 5.58 2.25 5.67
CA PRO A 121 5.10 1.85 4.37
C PRO A 121 3.71 1.20 4.49
N HIS A 122 2.85 1.44 3.51
CA HIS A 122 1.43 1.10 3.58
C HIS A 122 0.95 0.35 2.34
N THR A 123 0.39 1.05 1.34
CA THR A 123 -0.17 0.41 0.15
C THR A 123 0.95 0.07 -0.83
N SER A 124 0.89 -1.11 -1.44
CA SER A 124 1.83 -1.50 -2.51
C SER A 124 1.11 -1.84 -3.82
N HIS A 125 1.65 -1.32 -4.92
CA HIS A 125 1.19 -1.60 -6.27
C HIS A 125 2.36 -1.86 -7.21
N CYS A 126 2.28 -2.97 -7.95
CA CYS A 126 3.07 -3.25 -9.16
C CYS A 126 2.93 -2.13 -10.20
N LEU A 127 4.01 -1.81 -10.90
CA LEU A 127 4.07 -0.87 -12.01
C LEU A 127 4.41 -1.58 -13.33
N GLY A 128 3.95 -1.01 -14.45
CA GLY A 128 4.32 -1.51 -15.79
C GLY A 128 5.84 -1.48 -16.06
N SER A 129 6.58 -0.62 -15.36
CA SER A 129 8.05 -0.52 -15.44
C SER A 129 8.79 -1.75 -14.91
N GLY A 130 8.12 -2.68 -14.21
CA GLY A 130 8.78 -3.78 -13.51
C GLY A 130 9.25 -3.40 -12.10
N GLU A 131 8.68 -2.33 -11.55
CA GLU A 131 8.92 -1.89 -10.17
C GLU A 131 7.66 -2.13 -9.33
N ILE A 132 7.84 -2.17 -8.01
CA ILE A 132 6.76 -2.10 -7.03
C ILE A 132 6.86 -0.75 -6.37
N MET A 133 5.76 -0.01 -6.36
CA MET A 133 5.65 1.27 -5.68
C MET A 133 4.88 1.10 -4.39
N ILE A 134 5.38 1.69 -3.30
CA ILE A 134 4.81 1.54 -1.97
C ILE A 134 4.65 2.92 -1.33
N SER A 135 3.42 3.32 -0.96
CA SER A 135 3.20 4.59 -0.26
C SER A 135 3.71 4.53 1.18
N THR A 136 4.01 5.70 1.72
CA THR A 136 4.48 5.86 3.11
C THR A 136 3.69 6.95 3.82
N LEU A 137 3.50 6.80 5.14
CA LEU A 137 2.82 7.83 5.94
C LEU A 137 3.77 8.97 6.37
N GLY A 138 5.07 8.70 6.47
CA GLY A 138 5.99 9.64 7.09
C GLY A 138 7.47 9.42 6.84
N ASP A 139 8.27 10.19 7.58
CA ASP A 139 9.72 10.05 7.63
C ASP A 139 10.16 9.07 8.74
N PRO A 140 11.46 8.71 8.82
CA PRO A 140 11.96 7.81 9.85
C PRO A 140 11.82 8.34 11.29
N ALA A 141 11.63 9.65 11.46
CA ALA A 141 11.40 10.28 12.77
C ALA A 141 9.91 10.30 13.17
N GLY A 142 9.03 9.74 12.33
CA GLY A 142 7.60 9.68 12.55
C GLY A 142 6.88 11.01 12.30
N ASN A 143 7.51 11.97 11.61
CA ASN A 143 6.81 13.14 11.11
C ASN A 143 6.00 12.78 9.86
N GLY A 144 4.93 13.54 9.59
CA GLY A 144 4.17 13.38 8.36
C GLY A 144 5.03 13.75 7.15
N LYS A 145 4.99 12.90 6.13
CA LYS A 145 5.65 13.10 4.83
C LYS A 145 5.02 12.15 3.82
N GLY A 146 4.43 12.69 2.77
CA GLY A 146 3.96 11.90 1.64
C GLY A 146 5.12 11.53 0.73
N GLY A 147 5.17 10.26 0.32
CA GLY A 147 6.20 9.75 -0.60
C GLY A 147 5.96 8.29 -0.97
N PHE A 148 6.78 7.79 -1.89
CA PHE A 148 6.68 6.42 -2.37
C PHE A 148 8.05 5.75 -2.51
N ILE A 149 8.17 4.55 -1.97
CA ILE A 149 9.34 3.68 -2.13
C ILE A 149 9.21 2.93 -3.45
N LEU A 150 10.29 2.87 -4.23
CA LEU A 150 10.41 1.98 -5.38
C LEU A 150 11.28 0.77 -5.02
N LEU A 151 10.71 -0.42 -5.22
CA LEU A 151 11.44 -1.69 -5.21
C LEU A 151 11.54 -2.24 -6.63
N ASP A 152 12.66 -2.89 -6.93
CA ASP A 152 12.75 -3.79 -8.07
C ASP A 152 11.84 -5.01 -7.87
N ALA A 153 11.02 -5.38 -8.86
CA ALA A 153 9.99 -6.41 -8.68
C ALA A 153 10.52 -7.86 -8.65
N GLU A 154 11.76 -8.09 -9.06
CA GLU A 154 12.39 -9.41 -9.07
C GLU A 154 13.29 -9.60 -7.85
N THR A 155 14.16 -8.62 -7.62
CA THR A 155 15.19 -8.65 -6.57
C THR A 155 14.72 -8.08 -5.25
N PHE A 156 13.67 -7.25 -5.23
CA PHE A 156 13.21 -6.48 -4.06
C PHE A 156 14.27 -5.56 -3.47
N GLU A 157 15.22 -5.10 -4.29
CA GLU A 157 16.14 -4.04 -3.88
C GLU A 157 15.44 -2.69 -3.88
N VAL A 158 15.70 -1.88 -2.85
CA VAL A 158 15.24 -0.49 -2.78
C VAL A 158 16.00 0.33 -3.82
N LYS A 159 15.25 0.92 -4.76
CA LYS A 159 15.76 1.75 -5.86
C LYS A 159 15.79 3.24 -5.53
N GLY A 160 15.04 3.67 -4.51
CA GLY A 160 14.88 5.08 -4.13
C GLY A 160 13.41 5.48 -4.17
N ASN A 161 13.14 6.77 -4.44
CA ASN A 161 11.79 7.32 -4.41
C ASN A 161 11.19 7.38 -5.81
N TRP A 162 9.87 7.29 -5.90
CA TRP A 162 9.17 7.53 -7.16
C TRP A 162 9.08 9.03 -7.47
N GLU A 163 8.70 9.82 -6.47
CA GLU A 163 8.51 11.26 -6.60
C GLU A 163 9.81 12.01 -6.91
N ARG A 164 9.69 13.11 -7.65
CA ARG A 164 10.79 13.98 -8.05
C ARG A 164 10.48 15.44 -7.75
N GLY A 165 11.54 16.21 -7.49
CA GLY A 165 11.46 17.62 -7.13
C GLY A 165 11.40 17.87 -5.63
N ASP A 166 11.31 19.14 -5.24
CA ASP A 166 11.45 19.56 -3.84
C ASP A 166 10.12 19.63 -3.10
N GLU A 167 8.99 19.64 -3.82
CA GLU A 167 7.66 19.70 -3.22
C GLU A 167 7.16 18.30 -2.86
N THR A 168 6.75 18.13 -1.60
CA THR A 168 6.17 16.89 -1.10
C THR A 168 4.90 17.19 -0.30
N PRO A 169 3.87 16.34 -0.36
CA PRO A 169 2.73 16.47 0.51
C PRO A 169 3.10 16.31 1.99
N PRO A 170 2.35 16.98 2.89
CA PRO A 170 2.64 16.93 4.32
C PRO A 170 2.41 15.55 4.94
N MET A 171 1.63 14.67 4.28
CA MET A 171 1.29 13.34 4.77
C MET A 171 1.07 12.39 3.59
N GLY A 172 1.10 11.08 3.87
CA GLY A 172 0.70 10.04 2.92
C GLY A 172 -0.20 8.99 3.56
N TYR A 173 -0.82 8.16 2.73
CA TYR A 173 -1.58 6.97 3.14
C TYR A 173 -1.73 5.99 1.97
N ASP A 174 -2.81 6.09 1.20
CA ASP A 174 -3.12 5.24 0.07
C ASP A 174 -2.81 5.97 -1.24
N PHE A 175 -2.74 5.24 -2.35
CA PHE A 175 -2.61 5.84 -3.65
C PHE A 175 -3.17 4.94 -4.74
N TRP A 176 -3.53 5.57 -5.86
CA TRP A 176 -3.85 4.87 -7.08
C TRP A 176 -3.46 5.73 -8.28
N TYR A 177 -3.22 5.09 -9.43
CA TYR A 177 -2.75 5.77 -10.64
C TYR A 177 -3.59 5.41 -11.87
N GLN A 178 -3.70 6.36 -12.81
CA GLN A 178 -4.34 6.20 -14.12
C GLN A 178 -3.40 6.75 -15.21
N PRO A 179 -2.50 5.91 -15.78
CA PRO A 179 -1.46 6.39 -16.68
C PRO A 179 -2.01 6.97 -17.99
N ARG A 180 -3.17 6.49 -18.48
CA ARG A 180 -3.84 7.05 -19.67
C ARG A 180 -4.28 8.50 -19.49
N HIS A 181 -4.45 8.92 -18.24
CA HIS A 181 -4.79 10.29 -17.86
C HIS A 181 -3.59 11.04 -17.27
N ASN A 182 -2.39 10.45 -17.34
CA ASN A 182 -1.13 11.01 -16.82
C ASN A 182 -1.22 11.44 -15.34
N VAL A 183 -1.90 10.66 -14.50
CA VAL A 183 -2.15 11.04 -13.11
C VAL A 183 -1.90 9.90 -12.13
N LEU A 184 -1.33 10.26 -10.98
CA LEU A 184 -1.45 9.51 -9.73
C LEU A 184 -2.15 10.40 -8.71
N ILE A 185 -3.00 9.83 -7.86
CA ILE A 185 -3.57 10.52 -6.71
C ILE A 185 -3.23 9.71 -5.46
N SER A 186 -2.66 10.38 -4.46
CA SER A 186 -2.46 9.83 -3.11
C SER A 186 -3.30 10.57 -2.08
N THR A 187 -3.47 9.93 -0.92
CA THR A 187 -4.30 10.43 0.18
C THR A 187 -3.48 10.63 1.45
N GLU A 188 -4.13 11.06 2.52
CA GLU A 188 -3.50 11.47 3.77
C GLU A 188 -4.25 10.90 4.96
N TRP A 189 -3.54 10.20 5.85
CA TRP A 189 -4.15 9.71 7.09
C TRP A 189 -3.81 10.60 8.30
N GLY A 190 -2.55 10.66 8.67
CA GLY A 190 -2.12 11.41 9.84
C GLY A 190 -0.63 11.24 10.12
N VAL A 191 -0.12 12.03 11.06
CA VAL A 191 1.29 12.01 11.45
C VAL A 191 1.61 10.74 12.24
N PRO A 192 2.57 9.90 11.82
CA PRO A 192 2.83 8.61 12.46
C PRO A 192 3.11 8.67 13.96
N LYS A 193 3.93 9.62 14.44
CA LYS A 193 4.22 9.76 15.89
C LYS A 193 3.01 10.20 16.72
N CYS A 194 1.96 10.72 16.09
CA CYS A 194 0.69 11.01 16.74
C CYS A 194 -0.22 9.77 16.68
N LEU A 195 -0.34 9.14 15.50
CA LEU A 195 -1.20 7.98 15.28
C LEU A 195 -0.73 6.71 16.02
N GLY A 196 0.56 6.56 16.27
CA GLY A 196 1.15 5.37 16.90
C GLY A 196 0.60 5.07 18.30
N TYR A 197 -0.04 6.05 18.95
CA TYR A 197 -0.70 5.93 20.25
C TYR A 197 -2.23 5.81 20.16
N GLY A 198 -2.78 5.70 18.95
CA GLY A 198 -4.21 5.69 18.67
C GLY A 198 -4.77 7.07 18.34
N PHE A 199 -6.08 7.09 18.04
CA PHE A 199 -6.80 8.33 17.79
C PHE A 199 -6.89 9.18 19.07
N ASN A 200 -6.66 10.49 18.93
CA ASN A 200 -6.77 11.45 20.03
C ASN A 200 -7.64 12.64 19.58
N PRO A 201 -8.86 12.83 20.14
CA PRO A 201 -9.70 13.97 19.82
C PRO A 201 -9.03 15.33 20.06
N GLN A 202 -8.06 15.41 20.99
CA GLN A 202 -7.32 16.64 21.25
C GLN A 202 -6.40 17.02 20.07
N ASP A 203 -6.15 16.11 19.13
CA ASP A 203 -5.27 16.34 17.99
C ASP A 203 -6.00 16.91 16.76
N LEU A 204 -7.34 16.93 16.81
CA LEU A 204 -8.16 17.62 15.82
C LEU A 204 -7.80 19.11 15.76
N LYS A 205 -7.82 19.66 14.55
CA LYS A 205 -7.52 21.05 14.19
C LYS A 205 -6.10 21.49 14.46
N LYS A 206 -5.21 20.54 14.79
CA LYS A 206 -3.77 20.78 14.98
C LYS A 206 -2.93 20.37 13.77
N GLY A 207 -3.58 20.04 12.65
CA GLY A 207 -2.90 19.58 11.43
C GLY A 207 -2.21 18.22 11.60
N ARG A 208 -2.75 17.36 12.47
CA ARG A 208 -2.20 16.01 12.75
C ARG A 208 -2.91 14.90 11.97
N TYR A 209 -4.10 15.19 11.46
CA TYR A 209 -4.87 14.32 10.58
C TYR A 209 -4.90 14.89 9.17
N GLY A 210 -4.89 13.99 8.19
CA GLY A 210 -4.89 14.31 6.77
C GLY A 210 -6.18 15.02 6.34
N ARG A 211 -6.09 15.77 5.23
CA ARG A 211 -7.25 16.46 4.66
C ARG A 211 -7.25 16.57 3.14
N ARG A 212 -6.22 16.07 2.47
CA ARG A 212 -6.01 16.32 1.04
C ARG A 212 -5.97 15.04 0.22
N LEU A 213 -6.43 15.18 -1.01
CA LEU A 213 -5.96 14.37 -2.12
C LEU A 213 -4.80 15.10 -2.77
N ASN A 214 -3.70 14.38 -2.96
CA ASN A 214 -2.47 14.89 -3.55
C ASN A 214 -2.37 14.37 -4.97
N VAL A 215 -2.40 15.28 -5.95
CA VAL A 215 -2.37 14.99 -7.37
C VAL A 215 -0.94 15.10 -7.88
N TRP A 216 -0.52 14.09 -8.61
CA TRP A 216 0.82 13.96 -9.17
C TRP A 216 0.73 13.78 -10.68
N ASP A 217 1.64 14.44 -11.39
CA ASP A 217 1.86 14.18 -12.81
C ASP A 217 2.62 12.86 -12.96
N TRP A 218 1.98 11.88 -13.60
CA TRP A 218 2.51 10.52 -13.68
C TRP A 218 3.81 10.43 -14.49
N SER A 219 3.97 11.22 -15.54
CA SER A 219 5.12 11.13 -16.45
C SER A 219 6.37 11.83 -15.90
N SER A 220 6.19 12.97 -15.24
CA SER A 220 7.28 13.75 -14.64
C SER A 220 7.55 13.37 -13.18
N HIS A 221 6.63 12.63 -12.55
CA HIS A 221 6.67 12.20 -11.15
C HIS A 221 6.64 13.38 -10.17
N ARG A 222 5.98 14.48 -10.54
CA ARG A 222 5.94 15.71 -9.75
C ARG A 222 4.59 15.89 -9.08
N TYR A 223 4.61 16.39 -7.85
CA TYR A 223 3.42 16.88 -7.17
C TYR A 223 2.93 18.16 -7.87
N VAL A 224 1.64 18.24 -8.19
CA VAL A 224 1.09 19.35 -9.01
C VAL A 224 -0.11 20.05 -8.40
N GLN A 225 -0.88 19.38 -7.53
CA GLN A 225 -2.09 19.96 -6.95
C GLN A 225 -2.50 19.26 -5.67
N ALA A 226 -3.01 20.02 -4.69
CA ALA A 226 -3.77 19.50 -3.56
C ALA A 226 -5.25 19.80 -3.73
N ILE A 227 -6.10 18.84 -3.38
CA ILE A 227 -7.55 19.01 -3.27
C ILE A 227 -7.92 18.83 -1.80
N ASP A 228 -8.35 19.89 -1.13
CA ASP A 228 -8.83 19.81 0.26
C ASP A 228 -10.24 19.19 0.29
N VAL A 229 -10.40 18.10 1.04
CA VAL A 229 -11.67 17.38 1.22
C VAL A 229 -12.26 17.58 2.63
N GLY A 230 -11.68 18.47 3.44
CA GLY A 230 -12.22 18.90 4.73
C GLY A 230 -11.24 18.73 5.89
N GLU A 231 -11.34 19.61 6.89
CA GLU A 231 -10.49 19.59 8.10
C GLU A 231 -10.54 18.25 8.82
N ASP A 232 -9.35 17.69 9.10
CA ASP A 232 -9.18 16.39 9.74
C ASP A 232 -10.05 15.29 9.10
N SER A 233 -10.31 15.35 7.79
CA SER A 233 -11.19 14.37 7.13
C SER A 233 -10.57 12.98 7.06
N ALA A 234 -9.23 12.89 7.12
CA ALA A 234 -8.43 11.68 6.96
C ALA A 234 -8.91 10.84 5.75
N PRO A 235 -8.73 11.36 4.52
CA PRO A 235 -9.02 10.59 3.31
C PRO A 235 -8.14 9.33 3.29
N LEU A 236 -8.78 8.17 3.42
CA LEU A 236 -8.11 6.89 3.48
C LEU A 236 -8.03 6.27 2.08
N GLU A 237 -8.80 5.21 1.84
CA GLU A 237 -8.77 4.41 0.62
C GLU A 237 -9.24 5.21 -0.59
N ILE A 238 -8.41 5.24 -1.63
CA ILE A 238 -8.72 5.86 -2.92
C ILE A 238 -8.94 4.80 -3.99
N ARG A 239 -10.02 4.93 -4.75
CA ARG A 239 -10.37 4.00 -5.83
C ARG A 239 -10.75 4.77 -7.08
N PHE A 240 -9.93 4.69 -8.12
CA PHE A 240 -10.38 5.03 -9.46
C PHE A 240 -11.39 3.99 -9.96
N LEU A 241 -12.24 4.40 -10.90
CA LEU A 241 -13.01 3.43 -11.66
C LEU A 241 -12.07 2.47 -12.41
N HIS A 242 -12.45 1.20 -12.49
CA HIS A 242 -11.65 0.18 -13.20
C HIS A 242 -11.55 0.42 -14.71
N ASN A 243 -12.47 1.19 -15.29
CA ASN A 243 -12.37 1.62 -16.68
C ASN A 243 -11.18 2.59 -16.82
N PRO A 244 -10.09 2.24 -17.51
CA PRO A 244 -8.90 3.09 -17.59
C PRO A 244 -9.11 4.35 -18.45
N ASP A 245 -10.24 4.47 -19.15
CA ASP A 245 -10.63 5.66 -19.90
C ASP A 245 -11.48 6.63 -19.06
N ALA A 246 -11.85 6.25 -17.83
CA ALA A 246 -12.59 7.11 -16.91
C ALA A 246 -11.63 7.95 -16.06
N ALA A 247 -11.82 9.27 -16.09
CA ALA A 247 -11.01 10.24 -15.34
C ALA A 247 -11.64 10.60 -13.99
N GLU A 248 -12.14 9.59 -13.26
CA GLU A 248 -12.84 9.77 -12.00
C GLU A 248 -12.66 8.60 -11.02
N GLY A 249 -12.99 8.86 -9.75
CA GLY A 249 -12.96 7.87 -8.69
C GLY A 249 -13.58 8.38 -7.39
N PHE A 250 -13.38 7.61 -6.33
CA PHE A 250 -13.94 7.85 -5.01
C PHE A 250 -12.89 7.72 -3.93
N VAL A 251 -13.09 8.45 -2.84
CA VAL A 251 -12.29 8.37 -1.61
C VAL A 251 -13.20 8.36 -0.39
N GLY A 252 -12.84 7.56 0.62
CA GLY A 252 -13.50 7.57 1.92
C GLY A 252 -12.76 8.40 2.95
N CYS A 253 -13.46 9.33 3.61
CA CYS A 253 -12.94 10.21 4.66
C CYS A 253 -13.43 9.72 6.03
N THR A 254 -12.55 9.02 6.76
CA THR A 254 -12.96 8.23 7.94
C THR A 254 -13.52 9.08 9.08
N LEU A 255 -12.93 10.24 9.37
CA LEU A 255 -13.34 11.07 10.50
C LEU A 255 -14.62 11.86 10.23
N SER A 256 -14.91 12.15 8.96
CA SER A 256 -16.15 12.79 8.54
C SER A 256 -17.26 11.81 8.14
N SER A 257 -16.94 10.51 8.03
CA SER A 257 -17.84 9.47 7.51
C SER A 257 -18.43 9.82 6.12
N ALA A 258 -17.63 10.44 5.25
CA ALA A 258 -18.05 10.89 3.93
C ALA A 258 -17.35 10.12 2.81
N ILE A 259 -18.03 9.96 1.67
CA ILE A 259 -17.44 9.50 0.41
C ILE A 259 -17.43 10.67 -0.55
N HIS A 260 -16.26 11.05 -1.03
CA HIS A 260 -16.12 12.09 -2.04
C HIS A 260 -15.83 11.47 -3.40
N ARG A 261 -16.54 11.95 -4.42
CA ARG A 261 -16.20 11.69 -5.83
C ARG A 261 -15.19 12.74 -6.27
N PHE A 262 -14.10 12.32 -6.87
CA PHE A 262 -13.16 13.20 -7.56
C PHE A 262 -13.19 12.90 -9.06
N PHE A 263 -13.00 13.93 -9.88
CA PHE A 263 -13.01 13.80 -11.33
C PHE A 263 -12.21 14.94 -11.96
N ARG A 264 -11.69 14.70 -13.16
CA ARG A 264 -10.98 15.71 -13.94
C ARG A 264 -11.94 16.82 -14.39
N THR A 265 -11.60 18.08 -14.14
CA THR A 265 -12.43 19.24 -14.49
C THR A 265 -11.91 20.04 -15.69
N GLN A 266 -10.62 19.90 -16.04
CA GLN A 266 -9.95 20.51 -17.21
C GLN A 266 -8.84 19.55 -17.70
#